data_AF-A0A1F4A493-F1
#
_entry.id   AF-A0A1F4A493-F1
#
_cell.length_a   1.000
_cell.length_b   1.000
_cell.length_c   1.000
_cell.angle_alpha   90.00
_cell.angle_beta   90.00
_cell.angle_gamma   90.00
#
_symmetry.space_group_name_H-M   'P 1'
#
loop_
_entity.id
_entity.type
_entity.pdbx_description
1 polymer ?
#
loop_
_entity_poly.entity_id
_entity_poly.type
_entity_poly.pdbx_seq_one_letter_code
_entity_poly.pdbx_strand_id
1 'polypeptide(L)'
;MVFLCEALLLASGPGAMAQERGEYASNLAALYGEHQWVLAVREACNKTRPKQQADIDGALGVWRERHRQLIDDLEARLVAMVKKASRDQMDYSRNYARSQSEVLRQREEERKQLLALPKEDLQRLCTEFPGYLRDARSDIPQRLPEEFAAIYGNASP
;
A
#
# COMPACT_ATOMS: atom_id res chain seq x y z
N MET A 1 -22.74 25.52 55.34
CA MET A 1 -21.78 24.50 55.81
C MET A 1 -22.47 23.15 55.59
N VAL A 2 -22.06 22.23 54.74
CA VAL A 2 -20.73 21.78 54.28
C VAL A 2 -20.84 21.26 52.84
N PHE A 3 -19.76 21.45 52.07
CA PHE A 3 -19.48 20.96 50.71
C PHE A 3 -19.37 19.43 50.62
N LEU A 4 -19.58 18.86 49.41
CA LEU A 4 -18.83 17.78 48.72
C LEU A 4 -19.78 17.22 47.63
N CYS A 5 -19.63 17.47 46.32
CA CYS A 5 -18.51 17.15 45.41
C CYS A 5 -18.21 15.64 45.33
N GLU A 6 -19.01 14.90 44.56
CA GLU A 6 -18.59 13.60 44.01
C GLU A 6 -18.36 13.74 42.51
N ALA A 7 -17.15 13.37 42.14
CA ALA A 7 -16.52 13.60 40.87
C ALA A 7 -17.03 12.63 39.80
N LEU A 8 -17.28 13.17 38.59
CA LEU A 8 -17.26 12.39 37.36
C LEU A 8 -15.86 11.78 37.18
N LEU A 9 -15.73 10.48 37.43
CA LEU A 9 -14.63 9.67 36.91
C LEU A 9 -14.96 9.26 35.47
N LEU A 10 -14.61 10.11 34.51
CA LEU A 10 -14.47 9.69 33.12
C LEU A 10 -13.26 8.77 33.03
N ALA A 11 -13.52 7.46 32.92
CA ALA A 11 -12.52 6.48 32.56
C ALA A 11 -12.04 6.77 31.13
N SER A 12 -10.86 7.40 31.02
CA SER A 12 -10.09 7.46 29.78
C SER A 12 -9.59 6.05 29.43
N GLY A 13 -10.39 5.32 28.65
CA GLY A 13 -10.01 4.02 28.12
C GLY A 13 -8.82 4.11 27.16
N PRO A 14 -7.87 3.15 27.17
CA PRO A 14 -6.68 3.15 26.30
C PRO A 14 -6.98 2.81 24.81
N GLY A 15 -8.23 2.93 24.36
CA GLY A 15 -8.69 2.49 23.04
C GLY A 15 -8.32 3.42 21.89
N ALA A 16 -8.19 4.74 22.14
CA ALA A 16 -7.99 5.72 21.07
C ALA A 16 -6.66 5.53 20.34
N MET A 17 -5.55 5.31 21.06
CA MET A 17 -4.22 5.17 20.43
C MET A 17 -4.01 3.83 19.72
N ALA A 18 -4.69 2.76 20.14
CA ALA A 18 -4.62 1.46 19.46
C ALA A 18 -5.44 1.47 18.17
N GLN A 19 -6.60 2.12 18.19
CA GLN A 19 -7.45 2.29 17.02
C GLN A 19 -6.78 3.20 15.98
N GLU A 20 -6.27 4.37 16.37
CA GLU A 20 -5.56 5.29 15.47
C GLU A 20 -4.31 4.64 14.84
N ARG A 21 -3.59 3.80 15.61
CA ARG A 21 -2.45 3.03 15.09
C ARG A 21 -2.89 1.95 14.10
N GLY A 22 -4.02 1.29 14.35
CA GLY A 22 -4.61 0.31 13.44
C GLY A 22 -5.01 0.95 12.11
N GLU A 23 -5.68 2.10 12.18
CA GLU A 23 -6.12 2.88 11.02
C GLU A 23 -4.92 3.36 10.19
N TYR A 24 -3.89 3.94 10.82
CA TYR A 24 -2.66 4.34 10.12
C TYR A 24 -2.00 3.18 9.38
N ALA A 25 -1.83 2.03 10.05
CA ALA A 25 -1.21 0.86 9.43
C ALA A 25 -2.02 0.33 8.26
N SER A 26 -3.36 0.33 8.36
CA SER A 26 -4.24 -0.09 7.26
C SER A 26 -4.21 0.86 6.07
N ASN A 27 -4.22 2.17 6.31
CA ASN A 27 -4.16 3.18 5.24
C ASN A 27 -2.82 3.15 4.51
N LEU A 28 -1.72 3.01 5.26
CA LEU A 28 -0.39 2.84 4.68
C LEU A 28 -0.30 1.56 3.84
N ALA A 29 -0.86 0.45 4.34
CA ALA A 29 -0.90 -0.81 3.62
C ALA A 29 -1.73 -0.73 2.33
N ALA A 30 -2.86 -0.02 2.33
CA ALA A 30 -3.67 0.19 1.14
C ALA A 30 -2.91 0.96 0.05
N LEU A 31 -2.31 2.11 0.41
CA LEU A 31 -1.52 2.94 -0.52
C LEU A 31 -0.31 2.19 -1.10
N TYR A 32 0.45 1.49 -0.25
CA TYR A 32 1.58 0.68 -0.71
C TYR A 32 1.13 -0.56 -1.50
N GLY A 33 -0.05 -1.09 -1.17
CA GLY A 33 -0.70 -2.20 -1.86
C GLY A 33 -0.98 -1.90 -3.34
N GLU A 34 -1.41 -0.69 -3.69
CA GLU A 34 -1.62 -0.30 -5.09
C GLU A 34 -0.34 -0.41 -5.92
N HIS A 35 0.82 -0.05 -5.34
CA HIS A 35 2.11 -0.25 -5.99
C HIS A 35 2.41 -1.74 -6.21
N GLN A 36 2.14 -2.60 -5.22
CA GLN A 36 2.37 -4.04 -5.35
C GLN A 36 1.42 -4.69 -6.35
N TRP A 37 0.16 -4.24 -6.41
CA TRP A 37 -0.82 -4.71 -7.39
C TRP A 37 -0.41 -4.38 -8.82
N VAL A 38 0.09 -3.16 -9.06
CA VAL A 38 0.65 -2.77 -10.37
C VAL A 38 1.79 -3.72 -10.78
N LEU A 39 2.66 -4.08 -9.84
CA LEU A 39 3.74 -5.05 -10.10
C LEU A 39 3.19 -6.45 -10.37
N ALA A 40 2.16 -6.90 -9.65
CA ALA A 40 1.50 -8.19 -9.88
C ALA A 40 0.88 -8.28 -11.28
N VAL A 41 0.18 -7.22 -11.74
CA VAL A 41 -0.39 -7.15 -13.10
C VAL A 41 0.71 -7.21 -14.15
N ARG A 42 1.79 -6.44 -13.98
CA ARG A 42 2.95 -6.49 -14.87
C ARG A 42 3.55 -7.89 -14.94
N GLU A 43 3.77 -8.56 -13.81
CA GLU A 43 4.31 -9.93 -13.76
C GLU A 43 3.38 -10.94 -14.44
N ALA A 44 2.06 -10.86 -14.21
CA ALA A 44 1.07 -11.72 -14.84
C ALA A 44 0.99 -11.51 -16.37
N CYS A 45 1.02 -10.25 -16.81
CA CYS A 45 0.97 -9.90 -18.23
C CYS A 45 2.25 -10.27 -18.97
N ASN A 46 3.44 -10.03 -18.39
CA ASN A 46 4.70 -10.42 -19.02
C ASN A 46 4.80 -11.95 -19.19
N LYS A 47 4.25 -12.73 -18.23
CA LYS A 47 4.20 -14.20 -18.34
C LYS A 47 3.31 -14.68 -19.49
N THR A 48 2.18 -14.00 -19.75
CA THR A 48 1.17 -14.47 -20.71
C THR A 48 1.23 -13.79 -22.07
N ARG A 49 1.84 -12.61 -22.15
CA ARG A 49 1.95 -11.75 -23.34
C ARG A 49 3.39 -11.22 -23.49
N PRO A 50 4.42 -12.07 -23.67
CA PRO A 50 5.81 -11.61 -23.75
C PRO A 50 6.06 -10.61 -24.89
N LYS A 51 5.26 -10.67 -25.98
CA LYS A 51 5.34 -9.70 -27.08
C LYS A 51 4.95 -8.27 -26.68
N GLN A 52 4.19 -8.08 -25.60
CA GLN A 52 3.78 -6.76 -25.09
C GLN A 52 4.69 -6.25 -23.97
N GLN A 53 5.67 -7.05 -23.51
CA GLN A 53 6.50 -6.73 -22.36
C GLN A 53 7.17 -5.35 -22.47
N ALA A 54 7.71 -5.00 -23.65
CA ALA A 54 8.40 -3.73 -23.83
C ALA A 54 7.47 -2.51 -23.66
N ASP A 55 6.22 -2.58 -24.13
CA ASP A 55 5.24 -1.49 -23.96
C ASP A 55 4.77 -1.39 -22.50
N ILE A 56 4.52 -2.54 -21.86
CA ILE A 56 4.17 -2.60 -20.43
C ILE A 56 5.29 -2.02 -19.57
N ASP A 57 6.54 -2.47 -19.78
CA ASP A 57 7.69 -2.01 -19.01
C ASP A 57 7.96 -0.51 -19.25
N GLY A 58 7.75 -0.02 -20.47
CA GLY A 58 7.85 1.41 -20.78
C GLY A 58 6.77 2.25 -20.08
N ALA A 59 5.51 1.83 -20.12
CA ALA A 59 4.41 2.51 -19.42
C ALA A 59 4.61 2.48 -17.90
N LEU A 60 5.08 1.35 -17.35
CA LEU A 60 5.41 1.22 -15.93
C LEU A 60 6.55 2.15 -15.51
N GLY A 61 7.58 2.30 -16.35
CA GLY A 61 8.68 3.24 -16.08
C GLY A 61 8.18 4.68 -15.91
N VAL A 62 7.31 5.15 -16.82
CA VAL A 62 6.69 6.48 -16.72
C VAL A 62 5.81 6.60 -15.47
N TRP A 63 4.98 5.59 -15.20
CA TRP A 63 4.13 5.56 -14.01
C TRP A 63 4.95 5.60 -12.72
N ARG A 64 6.05 4.85 -12.65
CA ARG A 64 6.96 4.84 -11.50
C ARG A 64 7.64 6.17 -11.30
N GLU A 65 8.09 6.84 -12.35
CA GLU A 65 8.70 8.16 -12.22
C GLU A 65 7.69 9.19 -11.70
N ARG A 66 6.44 9.17 -12.22
CA ARG A 66 5.36 10.04 -11.74
C ARG A 66 5.06 9.85 -10.24
N HIS A 67 5.19 8.62 -9.73
CA HIS A 67 4.89 8.28 -8.34
C HIS A 67 6.13 8.08 -7.47
N ARG A 68 7.33 8.43 -7.95
CA ARG A 68 8.60 8.07 -7.29
C ARG A 68 8.64 8.58 -5.85
N GLN A 69 8.38 9.87 -5.64
CA GLN A 69 8.39 10.49 -4.32
C GLN A 69 7.39 9.83 -3.36
N LEU A 70 6.17 9.57 -3.84
CA LEU A 70 5.14 8.89 -3.05
C LEU A 70 5.57 7.47 -2.66
N ILE A 71 6.07 6.68 -3.62
CA ILE A 71 6.48 5.29 -3.36
C ILE A 71 7.65 5.24 -2.38
N ASP A 72 8.65 6.09 -2.57
CA ASP A 72 9.83 6.18 -1.68
C ASP A 72 9.41 6.56 -0.24
N ASP A 73 8.47 7.50 -0.10
CA ASP A 73 7.95 7.92 1.21
C ASP A 73 7.09 6.82 1.88
N LEU A 74 6.23 6.13 1.13
CA LEU A 74 5.46 4.99 1.65
C LEU A 74 6.38 3.87 2.16
N GLU A 75 7.46 3.57 1.42
CA GLU A 75 8.47 2.60 1.86
C GLU A 75 9.20 3.06 3.13
N ALA A 76 9.61 4.33 3.19
CA ALA A 76 10.23 4.90 4.38
C ALA A 76 9.30 4.85 5.61
N ARG A 77 8.00 5.12 5.44
CA ARG A 77 6.98 5.02 6.49
C ARG A 77 6.77 3.59 6.95
N LEU A 78 6.76 2.62 6.04
CA LEU A 78 6.70 1.20 6.38
C LEU A 78 7.91 0.79 7.23
N VAL A 79 9.12 1.16 6.81
CA VAL A 79 10.36 0.93 7.55
C VAL A 79 10.29 1.56 8.95
N ALA A 80 9.84 2.82 9.05
CA ALA A 80 9.71 3.52 10.32
C ALA A 80 8.67 2.86 11.24
N MET A 81 7.54 2.40 10.70
CA MET A 81 6.51 1.67 11.44
C MET A 81 7.07 0.36 12.02
N VAL A 82 7.77 -0.42 11.20
CA VAL A 82 8.41 -1.67 11.62
C VAL A 82 9.46 -1.39 12.70
N LYS A 83 10.28 -0.35 12.51
CA LYS A 83 11.29 0.06 13.50
C LYS A 83 10.65 0.46 14.83
N LYS A 84 9.58 1.26 14.81
CA LYS A 84 8.83 1.69 16.00
C LYS A 84 8.16 0.52 16.74
N ALA A 85 7.75 -0.51 16.02
CA ALA A 85 7.16 -1.72 16.59
C ALA A 85 8.19 -2.69 17.19
N SER A 86 9.49 -2.47 16.94
CA SER A 86 10.56 -3.38 17.33
C SER A 86 11.28 -2.95 18.60
N ARG A 87 11.69 -3.91 19.43
CA ARG A 87 12.31 -3.64 20.74
C ARG A 87 13.80 -3.34 20.66
N ASP A 88 14.50 -4.01 19.77
CA ASP A 88 15.94 -3.90 19.56
C ASP A 88 16.29 -4.16 18.08
N GLN A 89 17.59 -4.13 17.75
CA GLN A 89 18.07 -4.31 16.39
C GLN A 89 17.77 -5.72 15.83
N MET A 90 17.84 -6.76 16.66
CA MET A 90 17.59 -8.14 16.22
C MET A 90 16.09 -8.34 15.94
N ASP A 91 15.24 -7.81 16.81
CA ASP A 91 13.79 -7.80 16.64
C ASP A 91 13.41 -6.99 15.38
N TYR A 92 14.03 -5.83 15.16
CA TYR A 92 13.84 -5.04 13.94
C TYR A 92 14.20 -5.82 12.68
N SER A 93 15.38 -6.44 12.62
CA SER A 93 15.78 -7.22 11.45
C SER A 93 14.81 -8.37 11.17
N ARG A 94 14.30 -9.05 12.20
CA ARG A 94 13.30 -10.11 12.06
C ARG A 94 11.95 -9.57 11.57
N ASN A 95 11.46 -8.49 12.19
CA ASN A 95 10.18 -7.89 11.84
C ASN A 95 10.21 -7.33 10.42
N TYR A 96 11.32 -6.68 10.02
CA TYR A 96 11.50 -6.17 8.68
C TYR A 96 11.52 -7.30 7.64
N ALA A 97 12.28 -8.37 7.88
CA ALA A 97 12.30 -9.54 6.99
C ALA A 97 10.92 -10.19 6.85
N ARG A 98 10.16 -10.29 7.95
CA ARG A 98 8.77 -10.77 7.92
C ARG A 98 7.89 -9.85 7.08
N SER A 99 7.90 -8.54 7.32
CA SER A 99 7.09 -7.59 6.54
C SER A 99 7.40 -7.63 5.05
N GLN A 100 8.68 -7.71 4.67
CA GLN A 100 9.08 -7.87 3.26
C GLN A 100 8.58 -9.20 2.67
N SER A 101 8.64 -10.28 3.45
CA SER A 101 8.11 -11.58 3.03
C SER A 101 6.59 -11.55 2.84
N GLU A 102 5.87 -10.84 3.71
CA GLU A 102 4.41 -10.65 3.60
C GLU A 102 4.03 -9.86 2.36
N VAL A 103 4.76 -8.78 2.03
CA VAL A 103 4.59 -8.02 0.79
C VAL A 103 4.77 -8.91 -0.43
N LEU A 104 5.86 -9.69 -0.48
CA LEU A 104 6.12 -10.60 -1.61
C LEU A 104 5.07 -11.71 -1.71
N ARG A 105 4.62 -12.26 -0.58
CA ARG A 105 3.55 -13.26 -0.54
C ARG A 105 2.23 -12.70 -1.07
N GLN A 106 1.88 -11.48 -0.67
CA GLN A 106 0.68 -10.79 -1.12
C GLN A 106 0.73 -10.53 -2.63
N ARG A 107 1.85 -10.02 -3.15
CA ARG A 107 2.03 -9.80 -4.58
C ARG A 107 1.92 -11.10 -5.38
N GLU A 108 2.52 -12.18 -4.88
CA GLU A 108 2.42 -13.50 -5.52
C GLU A 108 0.97 -14.04 -5.52
N GLU A 109 0.21 -13.80 -4.45
CA GLU A 109 -1.20 -14.18 -4.38
C GLU A 109 -2.05 -13.38 -5.38
N GLU A 110 -1.87 -12.07 -5.47
CA GLU A 110 -2.51 -11.23 -6.49
C GLU A 110 -2.15 -11.71 -7.91
N ARG A 111 -0.88 -12.00 -8.15
CA ARG A 111 -0.42 -12.54 -9.44
C ARG A 111 -1.10 -13.87 -9.78
N LYS A 112 -1.29 -14.76 -8.79
CA LYS A 112 -2.02 -16.02 -8.99
C LYS A 112 -3.49 -15.78 -9.32
N GLN A 113 -4.15 -14.87 -8.61
CA GLN A 113 -5.55 -14.51 -8.87
C GLN A 113 -5.72 -13.93 -10.28
N LEU A 114 -4.81 -13.06 -10.71
CA LEU A 114 -4.78 -12.52 -12.06
C LEU A 114 -4.59 -13.61 -13.12
N LEU A 115 -3.72 -14.59 -12.86
CA LEU A 115 -3.51 -15.73 -13.77
C LEU A 115 -4.65 -16.75 -13.76
N ALA A 116 -5.52 -16.72 -12.75
CA ALA A 116 -6.71 -17.54 -12.66
C ALA A 116 -7.93 -16.92 -13.39
N LEU A 117 -7.83 -15.67 -13.83
CA LEU A 117 -8.87 -15.03 -14.64
C LEU A 117 -9.15 -15.83 -15.93
N PRO A 118 -10.39 -15.80 -16.44
CA PRO A 118 -10.67 -16.28 -17.78
C PRO A 118 -9.70 -15.68 -18.80
N LYS A 119 -9.30 -16.48 -19.78
CA LYS A 119 -8.29 -16.07 -20.77
C LYS A 119 -8.63 -14.73 -21.40
N GLU A 120 -9.88 -14.50 -21.79
CA GLU A 120 -10.34 -13.26 -22.42
C GLU A 120 -10.21 -12.04 -21.49
N ASP A 121 -10.50 -12.21 -20.20
CA ASP A 121 -10.37 -11.14 -19.20
C ASP A 121 -8.93 -10.76 -18.95
N LEU A 122 -8.04 -11.75 -18.76
CA LEU A 122 -6.62 -11.50 -18.61
C LEU A 122 -6.02 -10.86 -19.87
N GLN A 123 -6.48 -11.30 -21.05
CA GLN A 123 -6.06 -10.73 -22.31
C GLN A 123 -6.45 -9.25 -22.44
N ARG A 124 -7.69 -8.90 -22.08
CA ARG A 124 -8.19 -7.54 -22.06
C ARG A 124 -7.41 -6.68 -21.07
N LEU A 125 -7.25 -7.16 -19.83
CA LEU A 125 -6.47 -6.48 -18.79
C LEU A 125 -5.07 -6.14 -19.30
N CYS A 126 -4.34 -7.10 -19.84
CA CYS A 126 -2.97 -6.87 -20.29
C CYS A 126 -2.87 -5.92 -21.49
N THR A 127 -3.85 -5.95 -22.40
CA THR A 127 -3.90 -5.01 -23.53
C THR A 127 -4.20 -3.58 -23.07
N GLU A 128 -5.05 -3.41 -22.06
CA GLU A 128 -5.44 -2.08 -21.54
C GLU A 128 -4.46 -1.51 -20.52
N PHE A 129 -3.67 -2.36 -19.86
CA PHE A 129 -2.81 -1.99 -18.74
C PHE A 129 -1.80 -0.87 -19.04
N PRO A 130 -1.09 -0.86 -20.19
CA PRO A 130 -0.23 0.27 -20.55
C PRO A 130 -1.00 1.60 -20.67
N GLY A 131 -2.25 1.56 -21.12
CA GLY A 131 -3.14 2.73 -21.17
C GLY A 131 -3.55 3.18 -19.78
N TYR A 132 -3.94 2.23 -18.92
CA TYR A 132 -4.25 2.49 -17.51
C TYR A 132 -3.08 3.21 -16.79
N LEU A 133 -1.84 2.72 -16.94
CA LEU A 133 -0.66 3.30 -16.28
C LEU A 133 -0.37 4.75 -16.72
N ARG A 134 -0.75 5.13 -17.94
CA ARG A 134 -0.56 6.51 -18.44
C ARG A 134 -1.66 7.45 -17.95
N ASP A 135 -2.82 6.91 -17.64
CA ASP A 135 -4.05 7.63 -17.30
C ASP A 135 -4.13 8.03 -15.81
N ALA A 136 -4.95 9.05 -15.52
CA ALA A 136 -5.22 9.53 -14.16
C ALA A 136 -5.89 8.47 -13.26
N ARG A 137 -6.60 7.50 -13.84
CA ARG A 137 -7.17 6.36 -13.09
C ARG A 137 -6.13 5.50 -12.38
N SER A 138 -4.85 5.63 -12.70
CA SER A 138 -3.72 4.96 -12.04
C SER A 138 -2.97 5.84 -11.04
N ASP A 139 -3.44 7.06 -10.81
CA ASP A 139 -2.89 7.99 -9.82
C ASP A 139 -3.29 7.53 -8.41
N ILE A 140 -2.32 7.13 -7.59
CA ILE A 140 -2.59 6.55 -6.26
C ILE A 140 -3.40 7.52 -5.37
N PRO A 141 -3.03 8.80 -5.22
CA PRO A 141 -3.81 9.76 -4.43
C PRO A 141 -5.27 9.90 -4.89
N GLN A 142 -5.53 9.86 -6.21
CA GLN A 142 -6.90 9.96 -6.72
C GLN A 142 -7.72 8.67 -6.53
N ARG A 143 -7.07 7.51 -6.55
CA ARG A 143 -7.73 6.20 -6.36
C ARG A 143 -8.10 5.95 -4.91
N LEU A 144 -7.24 6.38 -3.98
CA LEU A 144 -7.36 6.15 -2.54
C LEU A 144 -7.32 7.48 -1.78
N PRO A 145 -8.31 8.38 -1.99
CA PRO A 145 -8.25 9.73 -1.46
C PRO A 145 -8.37 9.75 0.07
N GLU A 146 -9.14 8.83 0.66
CA GLU A 146 -9.33 8.75 2.11
C GLU A 146 -8.07 8.25 2.81
N GLU A 147 -7.46 7.19 2.29
CA GLU A 147 -6.21 6.63 2.81
C GLU A 147 -5.06 7.61 2.61
N PHE A 148 -5.01 8.29 1.46
CA PHE A 148 -4.03 9.33 1.19
C PHE A 148 -4.17 10.48 2.19
N ALA A 149 -5.38 11.01 2.40
CA ALA A 149 -5.64 12.06 3.37
C ALA A 149 -5.32 11.61 4.81
N ALA A 150 -5.53 10.33 5.16
CA ALA A 150 -5.18 9.82 6.48
C ALA A 150 -3.67 9.73 6.73
N ILE A 151 -2.85 9.55 5.68
CA ILE A 151 -1.39 9.47 5.80
C ILE A 151 -0.71 10.84 5.65
N TYR A 152 -1.26 11.71 4.82
CA TYR A 152 -0.64 12.96 4.39
C TYR A 152 -1.40 14.23 4.79
N GLY A 153 -2.68 14.13 5.14
CA GLY A 153 -3.54 15.29 5.38
C GLY A 153 -3.57 16.22 4.17
N ASN A 154 -3.21 17.49 4.39
CA ASN A 154 -3.09 18.50 3.32
C ASN A 154 -1.67 18.61 2.72
N ALA A 155 -0.71 17.82 3.21
CA ALA A 155 0.65 17.83 2.67
C ALA A 155 0.73 16.92 1.44
N SER A 156 1.50 17.32 0.43
CA SER A 156 1.99 16.38 -0.58
C SER A 156 3.37 15.87 -0.14
N PRO A 157 3.67 14.56 -0.32
CA PRO A 157 5.03 14.04 -0.17
C PRO A 157 6.01 14.68 -1.16
#